data_AF-X1UC06-F1
#
_entry.id   AF-X1UC06-F1
#
_cell.length_a   1.000
_cell.length_b   1.000
_cell.length_c   1.000
_cell.angle_alpha   90.00
_cell.angle_beta   90.00
_cell.angle_gamma   90.00
#
_symmetry.space_group_name_H-M   'P 1'
#
loop_
_entity.id
_entity.type
_entity.pdbx_description
1 polymer ?
#
loop_
_entity_poly.entity_id
_entity_poly.type
_entity_poly.pdbx_seq_one_letter_code
_entity_poly.pdbx_strand_id
1 'polypeptide(L)'
;LFGNYGEKGFLALKEAGLDELLPEIVSNSRKLSAVCTKISIEQARRNPGVYGYHYHCALRVTHNRGFIDDLGLHTDPQFSELPFSNGNTALLMDRDYRNRNFIEGQPVNLNIYLSHFGKNEIKDAVLIWYLRDDEKVLQTGRVKKLNFPQGENGLLQEFKFNAPAGVGKFTLHIQLEAGGVELARNKWDFWRFPFPSKVSPVNVAIRAVDKQWEYDMKSYFPDLRRLDDIKSAYFGISPIKNSDKKSILFSQFVNCIISDQWTDDLYKYVEQGGTVLLFD
;
A
#
# COMPACT_ATOMS: atom_id res chain seq x y z
N LEU A 1 -29.32 -12.48 10.83
CA LEU A 1 -28.22 -11.53 11.12
C LEU A 1 -26.83 -12.15 10.88
N PHE A 2 -26.70 -13.11 9.95
CA PHE A 2 -25.40 -13.42 9.35
C PHE A 2 -25.08 -12.30 8.35
N GLY A 3 -23.90 -11.70 8.42
CA GLY A 3 -23.39 -10.79 7.39
C GLY A 3 -23.39 -9.28 7.66
N ASN A 4 -24.01 -8.78 8.74
CA ASN A 4 -23.87 -7.35 9.09
C ASN A 4 -22.57 -7.08 9.87
N TYR A 5 -21.44 -7.14 9.16
CA TYR A 5 -20.12 -6.89 9.76
C TYR A 5 -19.94 -5.46 10.27
N GLY A 6 -20.75 -4.51 9.78
CA GLY A 6 -20.67 -3.10 10.18
C GLY A 6 -21.19 -2.90 11.59
N GLU A 7 -22.38 -3.45 11.87
CA GLU A 7 -22.96 -3.46 13.20
C GLU A 7 -22.10 -4.25 14.20
N LYS A 8 -21.56 -5.41 13.80
CA LYS A 8 -20.60 -6.16 14.63
C LYS A 8 -19.35 -5.35 14.94
N GLY A 9 -18.79 -4.66 13.94
CA GLY A 9 -17.62 -3.80 14.13
C GLY A 9 -17.92 -2.61 15.05
N PHE A 10 -19.09 -2.00 14.92
CA PHE A 10 -19.54 -0.92 15.80
C PHE A 10 -19.66 -1.39 17.26
N LEU A 11 -20.32 -2.54 17.50
CA LEU A 11 -20.45 -3.11 18.84
C LEU A 11 -19.09 -3.44 19.45
N ALA A 12 -18.18 -4.04 18.67
CA ALA A 12 -16.83 -4.33 19.13
C ALA A 12 -16.03 -3.07 19.51
N LEU A 13 -16.14 -1.99 18.72
CA LEU A 13 -15.52 -0.71 19.07
C LEU A 13 -16.10 -0.13 20.36
N LYS A 14 -17.42 -0.23 20.54
CA LYS A 14 -18.10 0.25 21.75
C LYS A 14 -17.70 -0.55 22.99
N GLU A 15 -17.63 -1.87 22.88
CA GLU A 15 -17.15 -2.76 23.96
C GLU A 15 -15.70 -2.47 24.34
N ALA A 16 -14.87 -2.07 23.38
CA ALA A 16 -13.48 -1.67 23.60
C ALA A 16 -13.31 -0.21 24.06
N GLY A 17 -14.37 0.60 24.12
CA GLY A 17 -14.29 2.03 24.45
C GLY A 17 -13.60 2.87 23.36
N LEU A 18 -13.70 2.47 22.11
CA LEU A 18 -13.04 3.08 20.94
C LEU A 18 -14.05 3.63 19.91
N ASP A 19 -15.32 3.82 20.27
CA ASP A 19 -16.37 4.25 19.36
C ASP A 19 -16.15 5.66 18.78
N GLU A 20 -15.38 6.51 19.47
CA GLU A 20 -14.93 7.81 18.96
C GLU A 20 -14.05 7.69 17.70
N LEU A 21 -13.35 6.56 17.51
CA LEU A 21 -12.50 6.31 16.33
C LEU A 21 -13.31 5.86 15.10
N LEU A 22 -14.59 5.54 15.25
CA LEU A 22 -15.41 4.99 14.17
C LEU A 22 -15.40 5.85 12.90
N PRO A 23 -15.58 7.20 12.96
CA PRO A 23 -15.58 8.02 11.75
C PRO A 23 -14.25 7.95 11.00
N GLU A 24 -13.13 7.93 11.72
CA GLU A 24 -11.80 7.83 11.14
C GLU A 24 -11.55 6.44 10.52
N ILE A 25 -11.92 5.37 11.23
CA ILE A 25 -11.79 3.99 10.73
C ILE A 25 -12.59 3.82 9.42
N VAL A 26 -13.83 4.30 9.37
CA VAL A 26 -14.67 4.23 8.17
C VAL A 26 -14.05 5.03 7.02
N SER A 27 -13.59 6.25 7.29
CA SER A 27 -12.91 7.10 6.31
C SER A 27 -11.65 6.43 5.74
N ASN A 28 -10.79 5.89 6.61
CA ASN A 28 -9.55 5.23 6.21
C ASN A 28 -9.82 3.90 5.47
N SER A 29 -10.83 3.14 5.88
CA SER A 29 -11.27 1.93 5.16
C SER A 29 -11.72 2.24 3.73
N ARG A 30 -12.48 3.33 3.53
CA ARG A 30 -12.90 3.77 2.18
C ARG A 30 -11.72 4.24 1.33
N LYS A 31 -10.78 4.99 1.90
CA LYS A 31 -9.55 5.40 1.21
C LYS A 31 -8.74 4.18 0.76
N LEU A 32 -8.55 3.21 1.65
CA LEU A 32 -7.86 1.96 1.34
C LEU A 32 -8.59 1.20 0.23
N SER A 33 -9.91 1.05 0.33
CA SER A 33 -10.74 0.40 -0.68
C SER A 33 -10.60 1.07 -2.06
N ALA A 34 -10.56 2.40 -2.12
CA ALA A 34 -10.34 3.13 -3.36
C ALA A 34 -8.95 2.87 -3.97
N VAL A 35 -7.90 2.87 -3.15
CA VAL A 35 -6.53 2.53 -3.59
C VAL A 35 -6.47 1.10 -4.12
N CYS A 36 -6.99 0.13 -3.38
CA CYS A 36 -7.00 -1.27 -3.81
C CYS A 36 -7.78 -1.45 -5.11
N THR A 37 -8.95 -0.83 -5.22
CA THR A 37 -9.79 -0.88 -6.43
C THR A 37 -9.06 -0.31 -7.64
N LYS A 38 -8.42 0.85 -7.48
CA LYS A 38 -7.60 1.47 -8.52
C LYS A 38 -6.49 0.53 -8.99
N ILE A 39 -5.73 -0.05 -8.05
CA ILE A 39 -4.62 -0.98 -8.36
C ILE A 39 -5.14 -2.22 -9.09
N SER A 40 -6.23 -2.83 -8.62
CA SER A 40 -6.82 -4.01 -9.26
C SER A 40 -7.28 -3.73 -10.69
N ILE A 41 -7.91 -2.58 -10.94
CA ILE A 41 -8.30 -2.16 -12.29
C ILE A 41 -7.07 -1.94 -13.17
N GLU A 42 -6.05 -1.24 -12.67
CA GLU A 42 -4.83 -0.98 -13.43
C GLU A 42 -4.08 -2.28 -13.79
N GLN A 43 -4.04 -3.24 -12.86
CA GLN A 43 -3.47 -4.58 -13.10
C GLN A 43 -4.27 -5.33 -14.18
N ALA A 44 -5.59 -5.37 -14.06
CA ALA A 44 -6.46 -6.05 -15.02
C ALA A 44 -6.27 -5.46 -16.43
N ARG A 45 -6.25 -4.13 -16.55
CA ARG A 45 -6.08 -3.44 -17.84
C ARG A 45 -4.69 -3.52 -18.44
N ARG A 46 -3.65 -3.68 -17.62
CA ARG A 46 -2.27 -3.88 -18.09
C ARG A 46 -2.04 -5.30 -18.59
N ASN A 47 -2.82 -6.27 -18.10
CA ASN A 47 -2.62 -7.67 -18.44
C ASN A 47 -3.07 -7.96 -19.89
N PRO A 48 -2.16 -8.36 -20.80
CA PRO A 48 -2.53 -8.63 -22.20
C PRO A 48 -3.43 -9.87 -22.35
N GLY A 49 -3.50 -10.74 -21.33
CA GLY A 49 -4.40 -11.90 -21.32
C GLY A 49 -5.81 -11.60 -20.78
N VAL A 50 -6.09 -10.37 -20.35
CA VAL A 50 -7.39 -9.98 -19.80
C VAL A 50 -8.11 -9.06 -20.78
N TYR A 51 -9.16 -9.58 -21.41
CA TYR A 51 -9.97 -8.86 -22.41
C TYR A 51 -11.22 -8.18 -21.82
N GLY A 52 -11.46 -8.38 -20.52
CA GLY A 52 -12.60 -7.81 -19.82
C GLY A 52 -12.55 -8.20 -18.36
N TYR A 53 -13.19 -7.39 -17.52
CA TYR A 53 -13.32 -7.67 -16.10
C TYR A 53 -14.65 -7.10 -15.61
N HIS A 54 -15.16 -7.69 -14.53
CA HIS A 54 -16.33 -7.20 -13.83
C HIS A 54 -15.93 -6.93 -12.38
N TYR A 55 -16.07 -5.68 -11.93
CA TYR A 55 -15.75 -5.32 -10.56
C TYR A 55 -16.94 -5.63 -9.64
N HIS A 56 -16.79 -6.65 -8.80
CA HIS A 56 -17.79 -7.07 -7.84
C HIS A 56 -17.55 -6.41 -6.47
N CYS A 57 -18.38 -5.46 -5.99
CA CYS A 57 -19.53 -4.81 -6.62
C CYS A 57 -19.31 -3.30 -6.69
N ALA A 58 -19.90 -2.64 -7.68
CA ALA A 58 -19.94 -1.16 -7.71
C ALA A 58 -20.94 -0.62 -6.67
N LEU A 59 -22.14 -1.20 -6.59
CA LEU A 59 -23.18 -0.85 -5.63
C LEU A 59 -22.94 -1.49 -4.26
N ARG A 60 -23.39 -0.81 -3.20
CA ARG A 60 -23.24 -1.28 -1.82
C ARG A 60 -24.22 -2.42 -1.46
N VAL A 61 -25.43 -2.38 -2.01
CA VAL A 61 -26.50 -3.40 -1.93
C VAL A 61 -26.59 -4.03 -0.54
N THR A 62 -26.91 -3.26 0.50
CA THR A 62 -27.02 -3.73 1.92
C THR A 62 -25.77 -4.42 2.52
N HIS A 63 -24.66 -4.47 1.79
CA HIS A 63 -23.39 -5.04 2.22
C HIS A 63 -22.35 -3.92 2.40
N ASN A 64 -21.36 -4.10 3.25
CA ASN A 64 -20.27 -3.12 3.42
C ASN A 64 -19.23 -3.18 2.30
N ARG A 65 -19.67 -3.31 1.04
CA ARG A 65 -18.82 -3.46 -0.15
C ARG A 65 -19.21 -2.39 -1.18
N GLY A 66 -18.39 -2.17 -2.19
CA GLY A 66 -18.68 -1.19 -3.24
C GLY A 66 -18.52 0.28 -2.86
N PHE A 67 -18.66 1.11 -3.89
CA PHE A 67 -18.27 2.52 -3.90
C PHE A 67 -19.35 3.46 -4.44
N ILE A 68 -20.53 2.93 -4.74
CA ILE A 68 -21.73 3.66 -5.11
C ILE A 68 -22.81 3.29 -4.09
N ASP A 69 -23.63 4.27 -3.71
CA ASP A 69 -24.78 4.03 -2.84
C ASP A 69 -25.79 3.03 -3.45
N ASP A 70 -26.74 2.59 -2.62
CA ASP A 70 -27.73 1.57 -3.00
C ASP A 70 -28.71 2.04 -4.10
N LEU A 71 -28.79 3.35 -4.35
CA LEU A 71 -29.65 3.94 -5.37
C LEU A 71 -28.91 4.24 -6.68
N GLY A 72 -27.58 4.04 -6.72
CA GLY A 72 -26.76 4.39 -7.87
C GLY A 72 -26.55 5.89 -8.08
N LEU A 73 -26.86 6.73 -7.08
CA LEU A 73 -26.90 8.19 -7.24
C LEU A 73 -25.59 8.87 -6.86
N HIS A 74 -24.91 8.36 -5.83
CA HIS A 74 -23.70 8.94 -5.30
C HIS A 74 -22.55 7.94 -5.27
N THR A 75 -21.46 8.31 -5.93
CA THR A 75 -20.15 7.64 -5.78
C THR A 75 -19.43 8.21 -4.57
N ASP A 76 -18.85 7.33 -3.75
CA ASP A 76 -18.00 7.69 -2.62
C ASP A 76 -16.86 8.62 -3.09
N PRO A 77 -16.64 9.80 -2.48
CA PRO A 77 -15.64 10.76 -2.93
C PRO A 77 -14.21 10.20 -3.01
N GLN A 78 -13.89 9.20 -2.19
CA GLN A 78 -12.59 8.53 -2.18
C GLN A 78 -12.26 7.85 -3.52
N PHE A 79 -13.27 7.55 -4.33
CA PHE A 79 -13.15 6.89 -5.63
C PHE A 79 -13.13 7.86 -6.81
N SER A 80 -12.96 9.17 -6.57
CA SER A 80 -12.89 10.20 -7.61
C SER A 80 -11.82 9.96 -8.66
N GLU A 81 -10.80 9.15 -8.35
CA GLU A 81 -9.69 8.82 -9.24
C GLU A 81 -9.96 7.57 -10.11
N LEU A 82 -11.01 6.79 -9.84
CA LEU A 82 -11.33 5.59 -10.63
C LEU A 82 -11.49 5.87 -12.14
N PRO A 83 -12.12 6.98 -12.58
CA PRO A 83 -12.23 7.29 -14.01
C PRO A 83 -10.87 7.40 -14.71
N PHE A 84 -9.81 7.79 -14.01
CA PHE A 84 -8.46 7.92 -14.56
C PHE A 84 -7.79 6.58 -14.84
N SER A 85 -8.21 5.52 -14.14
CA SER A 85 -7.71 4.16 -14.34
C SER A 85 -8.64 3.32 -15.23
N ASN A 86 -9.91 3.70 -15.40
CA ASN A 86 -10.88 2.97 -16.20
C ASN A 86 -11.42 3.70 -17.44
N GLY A 87 -10.92 4.89 -17.76
CA GLY A 87 -11.32 5.62 -18.95
C GLY A 87 -11.01 4.88 -20.26
N ASN A 88 -11.54 5.39 -21.38
CA ASN A 88 -11.23 4.86 -22.72
C ASN A 88 -9.73 4.92 -23.00
N THR A 89 -9.04 5.96 -22.53
CA THR A 89 -7.60 6.08 -22.51
C THR A 89 -7.16 6.16 -21.05
N ALA A 90 -6.31 5.24 -20.59
CA ALA A 90 -5.86 5.18 -19.21
C ALA A 90 -4.35 4.95 -19.14
N LEU A 91 -3.67 5.76 -18.32
CA LEU A 91 -2.25 5.59 -17.99
C LEU A 91 -2.13 4.61 -16.83
N LEU A 92 -1.28 3.59 -16.96
CA LEU A 92 -1.14 2.50 -15.99
C LEU A 92 0.34 2.36 -15.60
N MET A 93 0.64 2.14 -14.32
CA MET A 93 2.03 1.92 -13.86
C MET A 93 2.29 0.43 -13.64
N ASP A 94 3.50 -0.04 -13.96
CA ASP A 94 3.96 -1.43 -13.80
C ASP A 94 4.15 -1.93 -12.35
N ARG A 95 3.71 -1.17 -11.35
CA ARG A 95 3.80 -1.55 -9.93
C ARG A 95 2.41 -1.67 -9.30
N ASP A 96 2.27 -2.62 -8.40
CA ASP A 96 1.05 -2.92 -7.68
C ASP A 96 1.14 -2.48 -6.22
N TYR A 97 0.85 -3.35 -5.26
CA TYR A 97 1.02 -3.09 -3.83
C TYR A 97 2.50 -3.09 -3.41
N ARG A 98 3.38 -3.71 -4.20
CA ARG A 98 4.80 -3.85 -3.88
C ARG A 98 5.65 -2.79 -4.57
N ASN A 99 6.88 -2.64 -4.08
CA ASN A 99 7.90 -1.79 -4.66
C ASN A 99 7.49 -0.30 -4.76
N ARG A 100 6.75 0.21 -3.76
CA ARG A 100 6.40 1.65 -3.68
C ARG A 100 7.16 2.42 -2.60
N ASN A 101 8.03 1.73 -1.89
CA ASN A 101 8.90 2.28 -0.86
C ASN A 101 10.31 2.37 -1.42
N PHE A 102 10.96 3.52 -1.23
CA PHE A 102 12.31 3.78 -1.72
C PHE A 102 13.18 4.33 -0.61
N ILE A 103 14.48 4.05 -0.72
CA ILE A 103 15.50 4.77 0.03
C ILE A 103 15.83 6.05 -0.74
N GLU A 104 16.06 7.16 -0.05
CA GLU A 104 16.54 8.40 -0.64
C GLU A 104 17.72 8.16 -1.59
N GLY A 105 17.66 8.76 -2.78
CA GLY A 105 18.71 8.63 -3.81
C GLY A 105 18.71 7.30 -4.55
N GLN A 106 17.90 6.32 -4.14
CA GLN A 106 17.79 5.03 -4.82
C GLN A 106 17.34 5.24 -6.28
N PRO A 107 18.03 4.63 -7.27
CA PRO A 107 17.55 4.60 -8.64
C PRO A 107 16.20 3.89 -8.75
N VAL A 108 15.23 4.57 -9.35
CA VAL A 108 13.88 4.07 -9.61
C VAL A 108 13.70 3.93 -11.12
N ASN A 109 13.38 2.71 -11.56
CA ASN A 109 12.96 2.41 -12.92
C ASN A 109 11.49 1.99 -12.89
N LEU A 110 10.61 2.68 -13.60
CA LEU A 110 9.20 2.31 -13.70
C LEU A 110 8.72 2.42 -15.13
N ASN A 111 7.76 1.58 -15.49
CA ASN A 111 7.15 1.60 -16.81
C ASN A 111 5.74 2.14 -16.74
N ILE A 112 5.47 3.12 -17.59
CA ILE A 112 4.13 3.64 -17.82
C ILE A 112 3.59 2.99 -19.08
N TYR A 113 2.49 2.29 -18.90
CA TYR A 113 1.70 1.67 -19.94
C TYR A 113 0.53 2.59 -20.30
N LEU A 114 0.06 2.46 -21.53
CA LEU A 114 -1.18 3.06 -21.98
C LEU A 114 -2.15 1.97 -22.37
N SER A 115 -3.39 2.09 -21.90
CA SER A 115 -4.53 1.31 -22.37
C SER A 115 -5.42 2.27 -23.16
N HIS A 116 -5.45 2.14 -24.48
CA HIS A 116 -6.09 3.10 -25.37
C HIS A 116 -7.15 2.46 -26.25
N PHE A 117 -8.40 2.60 -25.84
CA PHE A 117 -9.61 2.20 -26.56
C PHE A 117 -10.46 3.43 -26.93
N GLY A 118 -9.80 4.56 -27.18
CA GLY A 118 -10.43 5.77 -27.71
C GLY A 118 -10.85 5.60 -29.17
N LYS A 119 -11.33 6.69 -29.79
CA LYS A 119 -11.88 6.65 -31.15
C LYS A 119 -10.84 6.60 -32.27
N ASN A 120 -9.65 7.17 -32.04
CA ASN A 120 -8.61 7.34 -33.04
C ASN A 120 -7.27 7.01 -32.41
N GLU A 121 -6.30 6.56 -33.20
CA GLU A 121 -4.90 6.47 -32.78
C GLU A 121 -4.37 7.79 -32.21
N ILE A 122 -3.40 7.69 -31.30
CA ILE A 122 -2.72 8.84 -30.71
C ILE A 122 -1.50 9.18 -31.55
N LYS A 123 -1.41 10.43 -32.00
CA LYS A 123 -0.28 10.96 -32.76
C LYS A 123 0.31 12.21 -32.11
N ASP A 124 1.63 12.31 -32.17
CA ASP A 124 2.42 13.46 -31.70
C ASP A 124 2.06 13.93 -30.29
N ALA A 125 1.71 13.00 -29.40
CA ALA A 125 1.32 13.32 -28.05
C ALA A 125 2.52 13.76 -27.18
N VAL A 126 2.19 14.50 -26.13
CA VAL A 126 3.12 14.97 -25.11
C VAL A 126 2.70 14.38 -23.78
N LEU A 127 3.62 13.65 -23.15
CA LEU A 127 3.49 13.18 -21.77
C LEU A 127 4.19 14.18 -20.85
N ILE A 128 3.44 14.78 -19.94
CA ILE A 128 3.92 15.74 -18.94
C ILE A 128 3.88 15.04 -17.59
N TRP A 129 4.95 15.16 -16.82
CA TRP A 129 5.00 14.56 -15.49
C TRP A 129 5.69 15.45 -14.47
N TYR A 130 5.34 15.24 -13.22
CA TYR A 130 6.05 15.82 -12.08
C TYR A 130 5.94 14.93 -10.85
N LEU A 131 7.00 14.96 -10.04
CA LEU A 131 7.00 14.45 -8.67
C LEU A 131 6.72 15.61 -7.74
N ARG A 132 5.85 15.40 -6.75
CA ARG A 132 5.62 16.37 -5.68
C ARG A 132 5.47 15.68 -4.33
N ASP A 133 5.81 16.38 -3.27
CA ASP A 133 5.31 16.07 -1.94
C ASP A 133 4.23 17.10 -1.54
N ASP A 134 3.88 17.14 -0.26
CA ASP A 134 2.86 18.06 0.26
C ASP A 134 3.32 19.53 0.17
N GLU A 135 4.62 19.79 0.09
CA GLU A 135 5.19 21.15 0.14
C GLU A 135 5.53 21.69 -1.26
N LYS A 136 6.06 20.86 -2.16
CA LYS A 136 6.63 21.35 -3.43
C LYS A 136 6.70 20.32 -4.54
N VAL A 137 6.90 20.84 -5.75
CA VAL A 137 7.34 20.06 -6.89
C VAL A 137 8.83 19.75 -6.75
N LEU A 138 9.17 18.46 -6.83
CA LEU A 138 10.51 17.94 -6.61
C LEU A 138 11.27 17.75 -7.92
N GLN A 139 10.58 17.25 -8.94
CA GLN A 139 11.12 16.98 -10.28
C GLN A 139 10.00 17.12 -11.30
N THR A 140 10.34 17.44 -12.55
CA THR A 140 9.40 17.49 -13.66
C THR A 140 10.05 16.96 -14.93
N GLY A 141 9.24 16.57 -15.89
CA GLY A 141 9.74 16.30 -17.23
C GLY A 141 8.63 16.24 -18.26
N ARG A 142 9.05 16.16 -19.52
CA ARG A 142 8.18 16.05 -20.68
C ARG A 142 8.76 15.10 -21.70
N VAL A 143 7.92 14.23 -22.25
CA VAL A 143 8.25 13.37 -23.38
C VAL A 143 7.34 13.77 -24.54
N LYS A 144 7.89 14.00 -25.72
CA LYS A 144 7.16 14.49 -26.90
C LYS A 144 7.17 13.44 -28.01
N LYS A 145 6.29 13.63 -29.00
CA LYS A 145 6.19 12.80 -30.20
C LYS A 145 5.85 11.34 -29.88
N LEU A 146 5.01 11.15 -28.87
CA LEU A 146 4.49 9.82 -28.53
C LEU A 146 3.36 9.46 -29.48
N ASN A 147 3.45 8.26 -30.04
CA ASN A 147 2.42 7.69 -30.89
C ASN A 147 1.95 6.38 -30.25
N PHE A 148 0.66 6.10 -30.30
CA PHE A 148 0.11 4.88 -29.73
C PHE A 148 -1.11 4.41 -30.54
N PRO A 149 -1.16 3.12 -30.94
CA PRO A 149 -2.24 2.58 -31.74
C PRO A 149 -3.57 2.54 -30.97
N GLN A 150 -4.66 2.63 -31.71
CA GLN A 150 -6.01 2.45 -31.17
C GLN A 150 -6.28 0.97 -30.87
N GLY A 151 -6.98 0.70 -29.76
CA GLY A 151 -7.47 -0.63 -29.41
C GLY A 151 -6.46 -1.50 -28.70
N GLU A 152 -5.35 -0.91 -28.22
CA GLU A 152 -4.25 -1.65 -27.63
C GLU A 152 -3.97 -1.27 -26.18
N ASN A 153 -3.29 -2.17 -25.47
CA ASN A 153 -2.61 -1.91 -24.22
C ASN A 153 -1.12 -2.25 -24.36
N GLY A 154 -0.24 -1.39 -23.86
CA GLY A 154 1.19 -1.56 -24.13
C GLY A 154 2.06 -0.53 -23.43
N LEU A 155 3.38 -0.75 -23.50
CA LEU A 155 4.36 0.16 -22.94
C LEU A 155 4.28 1.49 -23.70
N LEU A 156 4.11 2.59 -22.97
CA LEU A 156 4.17 3.94 -23.53
C LEU A 156 5.55 4.56 -23.32
N GLN A 157 6.07 4.46 -22.09
CA GLN A 157 7.30 5.12 -21.71
C GLN A 157 7.97 4.46 -20.50
N GLU A 158 9.29 4.24 -20.60
CA GLU A 158 10.13 3.94 -19.44
C GLU A 158 10.53 5.23 -18.70
N PHE A 159 10.42 5.22 -17.39
CA PHE A 159 10.79 6.31 -16.51
C PHE A 159 11.95 5.92 -15.62
N LYS A 160 12.94 6.81 -15.57
CA LYS A 160 14.12 6.66 -14.71
C LYS A 160 14.31 7.95 -13.94
N PHE A 161 14.33 7.84 -12.61
CA PHE A 161 14.66 8.94 -11.71
C PHE A 161 15.28 8.40 -10.43
N ASN A 162 15.90 9.28 -9.65
CA ASN A 162 16.34 8.92 -8.31
C ASN A 162 15.26 9.33 -7.30
N ALA A 163 14.96 8.44 -6.35
CA ALA A 163 14.04 8.72 -5.26
C ALA A 163 14.44 10.05 -4.58
N PRO A 164 13.52 11.04 -4.47
CA PRO A 164 13.87 12.34 -3.91
C PRO A 164 14.31 12.24 -2.44
N ALA A 165 15.01 13.25 -1.95
CA ALA A 165 15.45 13.33 -0.56
C ALA A 165 14.31 13.54 0.44
N GLY A 166 14.50 13.07 1.68
CA GLY A 166 13.60 13.26 2.81
C GLY A 166 12.79 12.03 3.21
N VAL A 167 11.81 12.24 4.09
CA VAL A 167 10.97 11.17 4.67
C VAL A 167 9.51 11.42 4.34
N GLY A 168 8.78 10.35 3.99
CA GLY A 168 7.33 10.40 3.84
C GLY A 168 6.86 10.17 2.40
N LYS A 169 5.63 10.60 2.13
CA LYS A 169 4.95 10.35 0.86
C LYS A 169 5.40 11.34 -0.22
N PHE A 170 5.54 10.87 -1.44
CA PHE A 170 5.57 11.69 -2.64
C PHE A 170 4.70 11.07 -3.73
N THR A 171 4.18 11.91 -4.62
CA THR A 171 3.24 11.50 -5.66
C THR A 171 3.82 11.80 -7.03
N LEU A 172 3.78 10.80 -7.92
CA LEU A 172 4.02 10.97 -9.35
C LEU A 172 2.71 11.32 -10.03
N HIS A 173 2.66 12.48 -10.66
CA HIS A 173 1.56 12.90 -11.52
C HIS A 173 1.99 12.78 -12.97
N ILE A 174 1.13 12.19 -13.80
CA ILE A 174 1.36 12.06 -15.23
C ILE A 174 0.11 12.47 -15.98
N GLN A 175 0.30 13.21 -17.06
CA GLN A 175 -0.73 13.67 -17.97
C GLN A 175 -0.27 13.46 -19.41
N LEU A 176 -1.14 12.90 -20.26
CA LEU A 176 -0.93 12.70 -21.68
C LEU A 176 -1.85 13.65 -22.45
N GLU A 177 -1.28 14.43 -23.35
CA GLU A 177 -1.99 15.41 -24.17
C GLU A 177 -1.70 15.22 -25.66
N ALA A 178 -2.67 15.48 -26.52
CA ALA A 178 -2.46 15.60 -27.96
C ALA A 178 -3.26 16.78 -28.50
N GLY A 179 -2.63 17.59 -29.36
CA GLY A 179 -3.29 18.79 -29.92
C GLY A 179 -3.76 19.81 -28.86
N GLY A 180 -3.13 19.84 -27.68
CA GLY A 180 -3.53 20.71 -26.56
C GLY A 180 -4.73 20.20 -25.74
N VAL A 181 -5.18 18.96 -25.97
CA VAL A 181 -6.29 18.33 -25.24
C VAL A 181 -5.76 17.22 -24.36
N GLU A 182 -6.18 17.19 -23.09
CA GLU A 182 -5.89 16.09 -22.16
C GLU A 182 -6.59 14.81 -22.63
N LEU A 183 -5.80 13.76 -22.91
CA LEU A 183 -6.30 12.45 -23.29
C LEU A 183 -6.45 11.52 -22.09
N ALA A 184 -5.52 11.60 -21.16
CA ALA A 184 -5.51 10.84 -19.93
C ALA A 184 -4.62 11.52 -18.90
N ARG A 185 -4.93 11.30 -17.63
CA ARG A 185 -4.04 11.63 -16.50
C ARG A 185 -4.14 10.52 -15.47
N ASN A 186 -3.12 10.36 -14.65
CA ASN A 186 -3.16 9.48 -13.49
C ASN A 186 -2.08 9.91 -12.48
N LYS A 187 -2.19 9.42 -11.25
CA LYS A 187 -1.20 9.64 -10.19
C LYS A 187 -0.98 8.40 -9.34
N TRP A 188 0.23 8.29 -8.81
CA TRP A 188 0.62 7.22 -7.90
C TRP A 188 1.44 7.73 -6.73
N ASP A 189 1.06 7.29 -5.55
CA ASP A 189 1.80 7.55 -4.32
C ASP A 189 2.92 6.54 -4.12
N PHE A 190 4.03 7.07 -3.60
CA PHE A 190 5.23 6.38 -3.20
C PHE A 190 5.68 6.91 -1.83
N TRP A 191 6.52 6.14 -1.16
CA TRP A 191 7.10 6.52 0.11
C TRP A 191 8.61 6.49 -0.01
N ARG A 192 9.26 7.51 0.57
CA ARG A 192 10.70 7.59 0.69
C ARG A 192 11.10 7.57 2.14
N PHE A 193 12.22 6.93 2.40
CA PHE A 193 12.84 6.83 3.70
C PHE A 193 14.30 7.26 3.58
N PRO A 194 14.88 7.87 4.63
CA PRO A 194 16.28 8.23 4.61
C PRO A 194 17.10 6.94 4.55
N PHE A 195 18.36 7.03 4.11
CA PHE A 195 19.25 5.90 4.20
C PHE A 195 19.31 5.44 5.67
N PRO A 196 19.02 4.17 5.99
CA PRO A 196 19.07 3.72 7.36
C PRO A 196 20.50 3.92 7.86
N SER A 197 20.67 4.78 8.87
CA SER A 197 21.89 4.73 9.68
C SER A 197 22.01 3.28 10.14
N LYS A 198 23.18 2.64 9.96
CA LYS A 198 23.47 1.28 10.42
C LYS A 198 23.49 1.22 11.96
N VAL A 199 22.40 1.58 12.60
CA VAL A 199 22.16 1.38 14.00
C VAL A 199 21.43 0.06 14.07
N SER A 200 22.16 -0.99 14.45
CA SER A 200 21.52 -2.27 14.76
C SER A 200 20.45 -2.01 15.81
N PRO A 201 19.21 -2.46 15.59
CA PRO A 201 18.13 -2.17 16.49
C PRO A 201 18.42 -2.86 17.84
N VAL A 202 18.77 -2.06 18.84
CA VAL A 202 19.03 -2.56 20.20
C VAL A 202 17.68 -2.94 20.81
N ASN A 203 17.61 -4.14 21.41
CA ASN A 203 16.41 -4.65 22.08
C ASN A 203 15.20 -4.82 21.15
N VAL A 204 15.41 -5.15 19.87
CA VAL A 204 14.33 -5.54 18.95
C VAL A 204 14.42 -7.01 18.64
N ALA A 205 13.28 -7.70 18.73
CA ALA A 205 13.15 -9.12 18.42
C ALA A 205 12.30 -9.34 17.17
N ILE A 206 12.55 -10.41 16.45
CA ILE A 206 11.70 -10.87 15.34
C ILE A 206 10.92 -12.12 15.74
N ARG A 207 9.63 -12.13 15.43
CA ARG A 207 8.76 -13.31 15.49
C ARG A 207 8.13 -13.49 14.11
N ALA A 208 8.76 -14.31 13.28
CA ALA A 208 8.27 -14.63 11.95
C ALA A 208 7.59 -15.99 11.95
N VAL A 209 6.37 -16.07 11.42
CA VAL A 209 5.70 -17.32 11.07
C VAL A 209 6.20 -17.78 9.69
N ASP A 210 6.35 -16.86 8.74
CA ASP A 210 6.99 -17.08 7.44
C ASP A 210 8.51 -17.10 7.58
N LYS A 211 9.11 -18.26 7.32
CA LYS A 211 10.56 -18.45 7.38
C LYS A 211 11.30 -17.64 6.32
N GLN A 212 10.73 -17.43 5.14
CA GLN A 212 11.36 -16.63 4.10
C GLN A 212 11.48 -15.18 4.55
N TRP A 213 10.41 -14.62 5.12
CA TRP A 213 10.42 -13.27 5.66
C TRP A 213 11.46 -13.11 6.78
N GLU A 214 11.60 -14.12 7.63
CA GLU A 214 12.64 -14.16 8.66
C GLU A 214 14.06 -14.10 8.07
N TYR A 215 14.33 -14.88 7.01
CA TYR A 215 15.63 -14.89 6.33
C TYR A 215 15.93 -13.53 5.68
N ASP A 216 14.94 -12.96 5.00
CA ASP A 216 15.08 -11.65 4.35
C ASP A 216 15.40 -10.58 5.40
N MET A 217 14.65 -10.53 6.51
CA MET A 217 14.90 -9.60 7.60
C MET A 217 16.28 -9.76 8.23
N LYS A 218 16.73 -10.99 8.47
CA LYS A 218 18.08 -11.26 8.98
C LYS A 218 19.19 -10.94 7.98
N SER A 219 18.92 -10.98 6.68
CA SER A 219 19.89 -10.56 5.66
C SER A 219 20.14 -9.05 5.70
N TYR A 220 19.09 -8.26 5.96
CA TYR A 220 19.19 -6.80 6.12
C TYR A 220 19.66 -6.38 7.51
N PHE A 221 19.26 -7.13 8.55
CA PHE A 221 19.58 -6.88 9.95
C PHE A 221 20.19 -8.14 10.61
N PRO A 222 21.48 -8.44 10.37
CA PRO A 222 22.12 -9.65 10.87
C PRO A 222 22.08 -9.81 12.40
N ASP A 223 22.03 -8.69 13.13
CA ASP A 223 21.99 -8.67 14.60
C ASP A 223 20.58 -8.90 15.18
N LEU A 224 19.55 -8.98 14.33
CA LEU A 224 18.18 -9.16 14.76
C LEU A 224 17.97 -10.56 15.36
N ARG A 225 17.58 -10.61 16.63
CA ARG A 225 17.43 -11.87 17.38
C ARG A 225 16.01 -12.40 17.25
N ARG A 226 15.86 -13.72 17.09
CA ARG A 226 14.53 -14.36 17.14
C ARG A 226 13.97 -14.25 18.54
N LEU A 227 12.68 -13.99 18.65
CA LEU A 227 11.99 -14.01 19.92
C LEU A 227 12.15 -15.36 20.64
N ASP A 228 12.15 -16.46 19.89
CA ASP A 228 12.34 -17.80 20.45
C ASP A 228 13.77 -18.05 20.96
N ASP A 229 14.78 -17.49 20.31
CA ASP A 229 16.17 -17.58 20.78
C ASP A 229 16.33 -16.78 22.09
N ILE A 230 15.74 -15.59 22.16
CA ILE A 230 15.69 -14.78 23.38
C ILE A 230 14.92 -15.55 24.47
N LYS A 231 13.79 -16.18 24.13
CA LYS A 231 13.03 -17.00 25.05
C LYS A 231 13.85 -18.16 25.61
N SER A 232 14.55 -18.87 24.74
CA SER A 232 15.40 -19.99 25.13
C SER A 232 16.56 -19.53 26.02
N ALA A 233 17.19 -18.38 25.70
CA ALA A 233 18.32 -17.87 26.47
C ALA A 233 17.92 -17.39 27.88
N TYR A 234 16.78 -16.72 28.02
CA TYR A 234 16.33 -16.15 29.31
C TYR A 234 15.66 -17.18 30.22
N PHE A 235 14.91 -18.13 29.65
CA PHE A 235 14.12 -19.08 30.45
C PHE A 235 14.78 -20.47 30.55
N GLY A 236 15.84 -20.72 29.78
CA GLY A 236 16.44 -22.04 29.64
C GLY A 236 15.44 -23.10 29.15
N ILE A 237 15.76 -24.37 29.37
CA ILE A 237 14.85 -25.52 29.14
C ILE A 237 13.79 -25.61 30.26
N SER A 238 13.82 -24.71 31.25
CA SER A 238 13.01 -24.85 32.46
C SER A 238 11.55 -24.43 32.22
N PRO A 239 10.57 -25.29 32.55
CA PRO A 239 9.16 -24.99 32.39
C PRO A 239 8.72 -24.09 33.55
N ILE A 240 9.06 -22.80 33.52
CA ILE A 240 8.38 -21.82 34.36
C ILE A 240 6.90 -21.84 33.92
N LYS A 241 6.04 -22.41 34.78
CA LYS A 241 4.63 -22.74 34.48
C LYS A 241 3.71 -21.51 34.34
N ASN A 242 4.17 -20.31 34.68
CA ASN A 242 3.38 -19.09 34.59
C ASN A 242 3.76 -18.27 33.35
N SER A 243 2.92 -18.30 32.32
CA SER A 243 3.06 -17.49 31.09
C SER A 243 3.15 -15.99 31.36
N ASP A 244 2.55 -15.54 32.45
CA ASP A 244 2.36 -14.12 32.71
C ASP A 244 3.62 -13.51 33.34
N LYS A 245 4.39 -14.28 34.12
CA LYS A 245 5.72 -13.86 34.59
C LYS A 245 6.77 -13.87 33.47
N LYS A 246 6.62 -14.72 32.45
CA LYS A 246 7.54 -14.77 31.31
C LYS A 246 7.45 -13.50 30.48
N SER A 247 6.23 -13.08 30.14
CA SER A 247 5.96 -11.89 29.30
C SER A 247 6.44 -10.59 29.95
N ILE A 248 6.30 -10.44 31.28
CA ILE A 248 6.73 -9.23 32.02
C ILE A 248 8.26 -9.06 31.96
N LEU A 249 9.02 -10.15 32.01
CA LEU A 249 10.47 -10.11 31.88
C LEU A 249 10.88 -9.75 30.44
N PHE A 250 10.14 -10.21 29.42
CA PHE A 250 10.46 -9.86 28.04
C PHE A 250 10.30 -8.38 27.73
N SER A 251 9.24 -7.72 28.20
CA SER A 251 9.03 -6.29 27.93
C SER A 251 10.10 -5.38 28.54
N GLN A 252 10.88 -5.87 29.51
CA GLN A 252 12.02 -5.16 30.08
C GLN A 252 13.29 -5.22 29.22
N PHE A 253 13.44 -6.25 28.36
CA PHE A 253 14.65 -6.47 27.56
C PHE A 253 14.41 -6.38 26.05
N VAL A 254 13.15 -6.46 25.63
CA VAL A 254 12.71 -6.32 24.25
C VAL A 254 11.78 -5.13 24.20
N ASN A 255 12.24 -4.04 23.61
CA ASN A 255 11.49 -2.80 23.45
C ASN A 255 10.45 -2.93 22.34
N CYS A 256 10.76 -3.72 21.32
CA CYS A 256 9.88 -3.91 20.18
C CYS A 256 9.98 -5.33 19.64
N ILE A 257 8.84 -5.91 19.27
CA ILE A 257 8.78 -7.15 18.50
C ILE A 257 8.28 -6.82 17.10
N ILE A 258 9.02 -7.23 16.08
CA ILE A 258 8.59 -7.20 14.70
C ILE A 258 8.00 -8.57 14.36
N SER A 259 6.77 -8.61 13.86
CA SER A 259 6.10 -9.86 13.50
C SER A 259 5.29 -9.73 12.21
N ASP A 260 5.13 -10.84 11.53
CA ASP A 260 4.30 -11.01 10.34
C ASP A 260 2.88 -11.50 10.66
N GLN A 261 2.59 -11.86 11.92
CA GLN A 261 1.27 -12.33 12.35
C GLN A 261 0.96 -11.93 13.78
N TRP A 262 -0.32 -11.72 14.07
CA TRP A 262 -0.80 -11.51 15.42
C TRP A 262 -1.01 -12.85 16.13
N THR A 263 -0.35 -13.05 17.28
CA THR A 263 -0.45 -14.29 18.07
C THR A 263 -0.72 -13.98 19.55
N ASP A 264 -1.27 -14.96 20.29
CA ASP A 264 -1.65 -14.77 21.71
C ASP A 264 -0.50 -14.27 22.61
N ASP A 265 0.73 -14.67 22.32
CA ASP A 265 1.89 -14.20 23.08
C ASP A 265 2.31 -12.77 22.74
N LEU A 266 2.04 -12.30 21.51
CA LEU A 266 2.18 -10.88 21.16
C LEU A 266 1.09 -10.05 21.83
N TYR A 267 -0.15 -10.56 21.86
CA TYR A 267 -1.25 -9.94 22.60
C TYR A 267 -0.87 -9.71 24.07
N LYS A 268 -0.40 -10.76 24.75
CA LYS A 268 0.06 -10.65 26.15
C LYS A 268 1.24 -9.68 26.34
N TYR A 269 2.14 -9.63 25.36
CA TYR A 269 3.27 -8.70 25.39
C TYR A 269 2.80 -7.24 25.27
N VAL A 270 1.81 -6.96 24.40
CA VAL A 270 1.21 -5.63 24.25
C VAL A 270 0.35 -5.23 25.45
N GLU A 271 -0.43 -6.14 26.04
CA GLU A 271 -1.19 -5.89 27.29
C GLU A 271 -0.28 -5.41 28.43
N GLN A 272 1.01 -5.76 28.39
CA GLN A 272 2.00 -5.38 29.39
C GLN A 272 2.82 -4.15 29.00
N GLY A 273 2.39 -3.39 27.99
CA GLY A 273 3.04 -2.17 27.52
C GLY A 273 4.17 -2.38 26.51
N GLY A 274 4.35 -3.61 26.01
CA GLY A 274 5.28 -3.90 24.93
C GLY A 274 4.80 -3.31 23.59
N THR A 275 5.74 -3.04 22.67
CA THR A 275 5.42 -2.51 21.34
C THR A 275 5.59 -3.57 20.26
N VAL A 276 4.56 -3.79 19.44
CA VAL A 276 4.64 -4.72 18.30
C VAL A 276 4.52 -3.93 17.00
N LEU A 277 5.48 -4.15 16.10
CA LEU A 277 5.37 -3.75 14.69
C LEU A 277 4.89 -4.96 13.91
N LEU A 278 3.60 -4.95 13.55
CA LEU A 278 2.97 -5.99 12.76
C LEU A 278 3.05 -5.63 11.27
N PHE A 279 3.65 -6.51 10.49
CA PHE A 279 3.72 -6.42 9.03
C PHE A 279 2.76 -7.45 8.42
N ASP A 280 1.89 -7.00 7.53
CA ASP A 280 1.05 -7.83 6.66
C ASP A 280 1.77 -7.99 5.31
#